data_AF-A0AAN6SWD4-F1
#
_entry.id   AF-A0AAN6SWD4-F1
#
_cell.length_a   1.000
_cell.length_b   1.000
_cell.length_c   1.000
_cell.angle_alpha   90.00
_cell.angle_beta   90.00
_cell.angle_gamma   90.00
#
_symmetry.space_group_name_H-M   'P 1'
#
loop_
_entity.id
_entity.type
_entity.pdbx_description
1 polymer ?
#
loop_
_entity_poly.entity_id
_entity_poly.type
_entity_poly.pdbx_seq_one_letter_code
_entity_poly.pdbx_strand_id
1 'polypeptide(L)'
;MSSIPGSPCRKQVWDCLPGEIRLMILKILIQDGCKLAHLATVSQEWQAELERHNFARIKLTPSRLADFSSMVHRNHALADAVENLFSIVSAWDPKSDLILEISIYSLSNSQHWFKYLTSLPDSPSQTIPTEGYDDAQHGWVAGFRHAAPPRRAFDKIFSGIMEQGPFRNYVSKFEWWDQLPSVPAVASLLLRQQNRRRWKPNTLTHMFARLPRLQEIHYEPWGEWESEGMQMTEEESQYLFDFIRRFNIHLKRLVVFENLNQLYPAILQWFHLGVDTADVDSIRNPDPAVGRMVALASLQLEHLGASFLVNASHFCAAIEPSWEPVEDASDEIGVVLQAAAAMAMWMPRLETMEIWNGRKGLAAVFQYQTLRNTQQATITWRARWELNMERGLIRAWEAVEQLDISAIKSHGDAIPCLRLSSQVIRPVSLQQIQM
;
A
#
# COMPACT_ATOMS: atom_id res chain seq x y z
N MET A 1 74.45 -2.59 36.02
CA MET A 1 73.86 -2.57 34.65
C MET A 1 72.37 -2.82 34.79
N SER A 2 71.58 -1.90 34.24
CA SER A 2 70.12 -1.83 34.35
C SER A 2 69.41 -2.83 33.46
N SER A 3 68.31 -3.39 33.93
CA SER A 3 67.21 -3.83 33.07
C SER A 3 65.87 -3.40 33.70
N ILE A 4 65.12 -2.67 32.87
CA ILE A 4 63.89 -1.91 33.08
C ILE A 4 62.79 -2.74 33.78
N PRO A 5 62.05 -2.19 34.76
CA PRO A 5 60.84 -2.84 35.25
C PRO A 5 59.74 -2.74 34.19
N GLY A 6 59.21 -3.89 33.77
CA GLY A 6 58.05 -3.96 32.89
C GLY A 6 56.87 -3.21 33.52
N SER A 7 56.26 -2.33 32.72
CA SER A 7 55.09 -1.52 33.05
C SER A 7 54.03 -2.31 33.82
N PRO A 8 53.46 -1.77 34.91
CA PRO A 8 52.34 -2.41 35.57
C PRO A 8 51.16 -2.40 34.60
N CYS A 9 50.62 -3.58 34.33
CA CYS A 9 49.35 -3.75 33.64
C CYS A 9 48.32 -2.85 34.34
N ARG A 10 47.85 -1.79 33.66
CA ARG A 10 46.78 -0.90 34.16
C ARG A 10 45.51 -1.73 34.31
N LYS A 11 45.35 -2.42 35.44
CA LYS A 11 44.02 -2.78 35.93
C LYS A 11 43.26 -1.46 36.02
N GLN A 12 42.07 -1.41 35.42
CA GLN A 12 41.24 -0.21 35.49
C GLN A 12 41.10 0.17 36.97
N VAL A 13 41.30 1.45 37.29
CA VAL A 13 41.34 1.98 38.67
C VAL A 13 40.14 1.52 39.50
N TRP A 14 39.03 1.23 38.82
CA TRP A 14 37.81 0.64 39.37
C TRP A 14 38.03 -0.71 40.06
N ASP A 15 38.74 -1.65 39.43
CA ASP A 15 38.90 -3.03 39.93
C ASP A 15 39.84 -3.13 41.14
N CYS A 16 40.59 -2.06 41.40
CA CYS A 16 41.46 -1.94 42.58
C CYS A 16 40.71 -1.44 43.82
N LEU A 17 39.45 -1.02 43.69
CA LEU A 17 38.64 -0.52 44.81
C LEU A 17 37.95 -1.67 45.55
N PRO A 18 37.92 -1.64 46.90
CA PRO A 18 37.08 -2.54 47.68
C PRO A 18 35.62 -2.48 47.23
N GLY A 19 34.90 -3.61 47.29
CA GLY A 19 33.53 -3.70 46.80
C GLY A 19 32.58 -2.72 47.48
N GLU A 20 32.85 -2.40 48.75
CA GLU A 20 32.11 -1.42 49.54
C GLU A 20 32.24 -0.01 48.96
N ILE A 21 33.45 0.36 48.52
CA ILE A 21 33.73 1.68 47.92
C ILE A 21 33.10 1.77 46.52
N ARG A 22 33.19 0.71 45.72
CA ARG A 22 32.52 0.64 44.41
C ARG A 22 31.01 0.80 44.53
N LEU A 23 30.39 0.11 45.50
CA LEU A 23 28.96 0.24 45.79
C LEU A 23 28.58 1.63 46.30
N MET A 24 29.42 2.27 47.12
CA MET A 24 29.17 3.66 47.56
C MET A 24 29.19 4.64 46.38
N ILE A 25 30.15 4.50 45.46
CA ILE A 25 30.23 5.33 44.26
C ILE A 25 28.99 5.14 43.37
N LEU A 26 28.59 3.89 43.12
CA LEU A 26 27.38 3.59 42.36
C LEU A 26 26.11 4.16 43.02
N LYS A 27 26.00 4.10 44.35
CA LYS A 27 24.88 4.69 45.10
C LYS A 27 24.83 6.21 45.01
N ILE A 28 25.97 6.88 45.00
CA ILE A 28 26.05 8.34 44.81
C ILE A 28 25.60 8.70 43.40
N LEU A 29 26.09 8.00 42.37
CA LEU A 29 25.69 8.21 40.97
C LEU A 29 24.18 8.03 40.79
N ILE A 30 23.59 7.02 41.45
CA ILE A 30 22.15 6.78 41.47
C ILE A 30 21.37 7.97 42.04
N GLN A 31 21.91 8.67 43.04
CA GLN A 31 21.25 9.79 43.72
C GLN A 31 21.45 11.14 43.02
N ASP A 32 22.41 11.23 42.10
CA ASP A 32 22.81 12.46 41.41
C ASP A 32 21.84 12.90 40.28
N GLY A 33 20.77 12.13 40.03
CA GLY A 33 19.68 12.51 39.12
C GLY A 33 20.01 12.48 37.62
N CYS A 34 21.19 11.99 37.24
CA CYS A 34 21.64 11.88 35.86
C CYS A 34 21.05 10.65 35.12
N LYS A 35 21.13 10.62 33.78
CA LYS A 35 20.59 9.50 32.96
C LYS A 35 21.49 8.26 33.08
N LEU A 36 21.14 7.32 33.94
CA LEU A 36 22.00 6.15 34.26
C LEU A 36 22.08 5.06 33.18
N ALA A 37 21.23 5.10 32.14
CA ALA A 37 21.13 4.04 31.14
C ALA A 37 22.42 3.76 30.36
N HIS A 38 23.21 4.79 30.08
CA HIS A 38 24.49 4.65 29.38
C HIS A 38 25.64 4.17 30.29
N LEU A 39 25.47 4.27 31.62
CA LEU A 39 26.45 3.80 32.60
C LEU A 39 26.29 2.31 32.88
N ALA A 40 25.10 1.74 32.63
CA ALA A 40 24.84 0.31 32.73
C ALA A 40 25.62 -0.52 31.69
N THR A 41 26.17 0.10 30.64
CA THR A 41 26.95 -0.61 29.61
C THR A 41 28.46 -0.65 29.90
N VAL A 42 28.90 -0.13 31.05
CA VAL A 42 30.32 0.02 31.39
C VAL A 42 30.94 -1.32 31.83
N SER A 43 30.24 -2.11 32.65
CA SER A 43 30.64 -3.46 33.04
C SER A 43 29.44 -4.23 33.62
N GLN A 44 29.55 -5.56 33.74
CA GLN A 44 28.48 -6.37 34.33
C GLN A 44 28.18 -6.02 35.79
N GLU A 45 29.18 -5.55 36.54
CA GLU A 45 28.98 -5.06 37.92
C GLU A 45 28.14 -3.79 37.95
N TRP A 46 28.41 -2.84 37.04
CA TRP A 46 27.63 -1.60 36.93
C TRP A 46 26.21 -1.88 36.43
N GLN A 47 26.07 -2.79 35.47
CA GLN A 47 24.79 -3.23 34.96
C GLN A 47 23.92 -3.79 36.08
N ALA A 48 24.45 -4.74 36.87
CA ALA A 48 23.69 -5.43 37.91
C ALA A 48 23.12 -4.47 38.98
N GLU A 49 23.91 -3.47 39.40
CA GLU A 49 23.48 -2.49 40.42
C GLU A 49 22.59 -1.38 39.84
N LEU A 50 22.92 -0.85 38.67
CA LEU A 50 22.18 0.25 38.05
C LEU A 50 20.85 -0.20 37.47
N GLU A 51 20.77 -1.39 36.85
CA GLU A 51 19.51 -1.95 36.35
C GLU A 51 18.55 -2.25 37.50
N ARG A 52 19.05 -2.81 38.61
CA ARG A 52 18.25 -3.05 39.81
C ARG A 52 17.60 -1.77 40.33
N HIS A 53 18.29 -0.63 40.24
CA HIS A 53 17.72 0.68 40.60
C HIS A 53 16.81 1.27 39.52
N ASN A 54 17.23 1.25 38.24
CA ASN A 54 16.45 1.75 37.11
C ASN A 54 15.08 1.05 36.99
N PHE A 55 15.01 -0.24 37.32
CA PHE A 55 13.79 -1.04 37.25
C PHE A 55 13.04 -1.14 38.58
N ALA A 56 13.58 -0.66 39.71
CA ALA A 56 12.89 -0.65 41.01
C ALA A 56 11.69 0.31 41.04
N ARG A 57 11.69 1.35 40.19
CA ARG A 57 10.54 2.25 40.00
C ARG A 57 10.44 2.71 38.55
N ILE A 58 9.79 1.89 37.72
CA ILE A 58 9.35 2.33 36.39
C ILE A 58 8.16 3.27 36.57
N LYS A 59 8.38 4.58 36.53
CA LYS A 59 7.30 5.56 36.45
C LYS A 59 6.91 5.76 34.99
N LEU A 60 6.00 4.90 34.54
CA LEU A 60 5.36 4.99 33.24
C LEU A 60 4.50 6.26 33.16
N THR A 61 5.00 7.31 32.50
CA THR A 61 4.17 8.49 32.20
C THR A 61 3.34 8.25 30.94
N PRO A 62 2.05 8.64 30.92
CA PRO A 62 1.16 8.48 29.76
C PRO A 62 1.74 9.03 28.45
N SER A 63 2.56 10.08 28.50
CA SER A 63 3.23 10.66 27.32
C SER A 63 4.27 9.76 26.66
N ARG A 64 4.72 8.67 27.30
CA ARG A 64 5.62 7.67 26.71
C ARG A 64 4.95 6.31 26.45
N LEU A 65 3.71 6.11 26.91
CA LEU A 65 2.92 4.89 26.70
C LEU A 65 1.71 5.07 25.78
N ALA A 66 1.22 6.30 25.58
CA ALA A 66 -0.01 6.53 24.84
C ALA A 66 0.09 6.08 23.37
N ASP A 67 1.28 6.12 22.77
CA ASP A 67 1.46 5.73 21.38
C ASP A 67 1.74 4.23 21.22
N PHE A 68 2.57 3.60 22.07
CA PHE A 68 2.93 2.19 21.89
C PHE A 68 1.92 1.22 22.54
N SER A 69 1.47 1.49 23.77
CA SER A 69 0.48 0.64 24.43
C SER A 69 -0.85 0.68 23.70
N SER A 70 -1.32 1.85 23.25
CA SER A 70 -2.58 1.91 22.51
C SER A 70 -2.48 1.25 21.12
N MET A 71 -1.32 1.27 20.45
CA MET A 71 -1.12 0.56 19.18
C MET A 71 -1.07 -0.97 19.35
N VAL A 72 -0.37 -1.46 20.37
CA VAL A 72 -0.32 -2.89 20.69
C VAL A 72 -1.72 -3.38 21.05
N HIS A 73 -2.44 -2.72 21.97
CA HIS A 73 -3.82 -3.09 22.31
C HIS A 73 -4.76 -3.04 21.09
N ARG A 74 -4.60 -2.07 20.19
CA ARG A 74 -5.40 -1.99 18.95
C ARG A 74 -5.12 -3.14 17.99
N ASN A 75 -3.86 -3.54 17.82
CA ASN A 75 -3.53 -4.63 16.92
C ASN A 75 -3.94 -5.99 17.50
N HIS A 76 -3.84 -6.18 18.82
CA HIS A 76 -4.43 -7.33 19.52
C HIS A 76 -5.95 -7.36 19.33
N ALA A 77 -6.64 -6.26 19.62
CA ALA A 77 -8.08 -6.16 19.42
C ALA A 77 -8.50 -6.41 17.96
N LEU A 78 -7.67 -6.01 16.99
CA LEU A 78 -7.91 -6.29 15.59
C LEU A 78 -7.76 -7.78 15.27
N ALA A 79 -6.74 -8.45 15.82
CA ALA A 79 -6.56 -9.89 15.66
C ALA A 79 -7.76 -10.64 16.26
N ASP A 80 -8.14 -10.29 17.49
CA ASP A 80 -9.32 -10.87 18.17
C ASP A 80 -10.60 -10.61 17.38
N ALA A 81 -10.77 -9.41 16.80
CA ALA A 81 -11.94 -9.09 15.98
C ALA A 81 -12.00 -9.91 14.69
N VAL A 82 -10.87 -10.11 14.01
CA VAL A 82 -10.79 -10.97 12.82
C VAL A 82 -11.06 -12.43 13.19
N GLU A 83 -10.50 -12.93 14.29
CA GLU A 83 -10.74 -14.30 14.75
C GLU A 83 -12.21 -14.54 15.07
N ASN A 84 -12.83 -13.64 15.83
CA ASN A 84 -14.26 -13.70 16.15
C ASN A 84 -15.13 -13.64 14.89
N LEU A 85 -14.79 -12.75 13.95
CA LEU A 85 -15.51 -12.63 12.68
C LEU A 85 -15.46 -13.93 11.89
N PHE A 86 -14.27 -14.51 11.69
CA PHE A 86 -14.11 -15.76 10.96
C PHE A 86 -14.82 -16.92 11.67
N SER A 87 -14.76 -16.98 12.99
CA SER A 87 -15.50 -17.96 13.80
C SER A 87 -17.01 -17.87 13.56
N ILE A 88 -17.59 -16.67 13.66
CA ILE A 88 -19.03 -16.45 13.47
C ILE A 88 -19.47 -16.80 12.05
N VAL A 89 -18.78 -16.27 11.04
CA VAL A 89 -19.20 -16.43 9.63
C VAL A 89 -18.93 -17.86 9.13
N SER A 90 -17.99 -18.60 9.72
CA SER A 90 -17.75 -20.01 9.37
C SER A 90 -18.97 -20.92 9.61
N ALA A 91 -19.86 -20.55 10.54
CA ALA A 91 -21.08 -21.29 10.84
C ALA A 91 -22.26 -20.92 9.93
N TRP A 92 -22.11 -19.95 9.03
CA TRP A 92 -23.18 -19.49 8.15
C TRP A 92 -23.38 -20.46 6.97
N ASP A 93 -24.55 -20.37 6.32
CA ASP A 93 -24.86 -21.21 5.16
C ASP A 93 -23.75 -21.09 4.09
N PRO A 94 -23.05 -22.19 3.74
CA PRO A 94 -22.05 -22.18 2.70
C PRO A 94 -22.57 -21.76 1.33
N LYS A 95 -23.89 -21.73 1.11
CA LYS A 95 -24.55 -21.26 -0.11
C LYS A 95 -24.82 -19.77 -0.15
N SER A 96 -24.59 -19.06 0.96
CA SER A 96 -24.66 -17.61 1.00
C SER A 96 -23.67 -16.98 0.02
N ASP A 97 -24.06 -15.86 -0.57
CA ASP A 97 -23.20 -15.01 -1.40
C ASP A 97 -22.83 -13.74 -0.62
N LEU A 98 -22.26 -13.92 0.57
CA LEU A 98 -21.96 -12.81 1.48
C LEU A 98 -20.86 -11.93 0.89
N ILE A 99 -21.07 -10.62 1.00
CA ILE A 99 -20.03 -9.61 0.77
C ILE A 99 -19.37 -9.29 2.11
N LEU A 100 -18.10 -9.64 2.26
CA LEU A 100 -17.30 -9.27 3.42
C LEU A 100 -16.58 -7.96 3.13
N GLU A 101 -16.92 -6.92 3.87
CA GLU A 101 -16.20 -5.65 3.85
C GLU A 101 -15.40 -5.48 5.14
N ILE A 102 -14.10 -5.24 5.03
CA ILE A 102 -13.23 -4.97 6.18
C ILE A 102 -12.70 -3.55 6.04
N SER A 103 -13.04 -2.68 7.00
CA SER A 103 -12.60 -1.28 7.06
C SER A 103 -11.99 -0.96 8.43
N ILE A 104 -10.74 -0.48 8.45
CA ILE A 104 -9.92 -0.22 9.64
C ILE A 104 -9.45 1.23 9.58
N TYR A 105 -10.04 2.08 10.41
CA TYR A 105 -9.70 3.50 10.52
C TYR A 105 -9.94 4.02 11.94
N SER A 106 -9.32 5.16 12.26
CA SER A 106 -9.60 5.91 13.48
C SER A 106 -10.32 7.19 13.13
N LEU A 107 -11.40 7.53 13.85
CA LEU A 107 -12.10 8.81 13.67
C LEU A 107 -11.19 10.02 13.95
N SER A 108 -10.11 9.83 14.71
CA SER A 108 -9.09 10.86 14.95
C SER A 108 -8.19 11.14 13.75
N ASN A 109 -8.22 10.32 12.69
CA ASN A 109 -7.33 10.48 11.54
C ASN A 109 -7.58 11.81 10.80
N SER A 110 -8.84 12.24 10.72
CA SER A 110 -9.26 13.50 10.12
C SER A 110 -9.10 14.71 11.06
N GLN A 111 -8.73 14.52 12.32
CA GLN A 111 -8.62 15.64 13.27
C GLN A 111 -7.32 16.44 13.11
N HIS A 112 -6.30 15.84 12.49
CA HIS A 112 -4.93 16.39 12.44
C HIS A 112 -4.44 16.61 11.01
N TRP A 113 -3.41 15.86 10.62
CA TRP A 113 -2.67 16.01 9.37
C TRP A 113 -3.43 15.58 8.12
N PHE A 114 -4.55 14.86 8.24
CA PHE A 114 -5.21 14.22 7.11
C PHE A 114 -6.72 14.47 7.11
N LYS A 115 -7.11 15.75 7.17
CA LYS A 115 -8.50 16.19 7.35
C LYS A 115 -9.48 15.73 6.26
N TYR A 116 -8.97 15.52 5.05
CA TYR A 116 -9.73 14.99 3.92
C TYR A 116 -10.07 13.48 4.03
N LEU A 117 -9.46 12.75 4.98
CA LEU A 117 -9.74 11.33 5.15
C LEU A 117 -11.08 11.16 5.86
N THR A 118 -12.10 10.78 5.09
CA THR A 118 -13.43 10.53 5.63
C THR A 118 -13.66 9.06 6.01
N SER A 119 -14.59 8.83 6.94
CA SER A 119 -15.15 7.53 7.32
C SER A 119 -16.56 7.30 6.76
N LEU A 120 -16.99 8.12 5.80
CA LEU A 120 -18.34 8.04 5.24
C LEU A 120 -18.56 6.67 4.55
N PRO A 121 -19.78 6.12 4.65
CA PRO A 121 -20.16 4.91 3.92
C PRO A 121 -20.14 5.11 2.41
N ASP A 122 -20.22 4.02 1.66
CA ASP A 122 -20.36 4.06 0.20
C ASP A 122 -21.79 4.47 -0.19
N SER A 123 -22.11 5.76 -0.04
CA SER A 123 -23.40 6.31 -0.43
C SER A 123 -23.20 7.48 -1.40
N PRO A 124 -23.83 7.45 -2.59
CA PRO A 124 -23.66 8.49 -3.60
C PRO A 124 -24.20 9.86 -3.15
N SER A 125 -24.98 9.92 -2.08
CA SER A 125 -25.62 11.15 -1.57
C SER A 125 -24.75 11.96 -0.62
N GLN A 126 -23.59 11.45 -0.20
CA GLN A 126 -22.74 12.10 0.78
C GLN A 126 -21.53 12.74 0.08
N THR A 127 -21.44 14.05 0.17
CA THR A 127 -20.25 14.82 -0.20
C THR A 127 -19.34 14.95 1.01
N ILE A 128 -18.03 14.83 0.77
CA ILE A 128 -17.04 15.09 1.81
C ILE A 128 -17.11 16.58 2.16
N PRO A 129 -17.26 16.97 3.45
CA PRO A 129 -17.25 18.37 3.83
C PRO A 129 -15.93 19.02 3.42
N THR A 130 -15.99 19.93 2.46
CA THR A 130 -14.89 20.79 1.99
C THR A 130 -14.76 22.08 2.80
N GLU A 131 -15.41 22.16 3.98
CA GLU A 131 -15.27 23.32 4.86
C GLU A 131 -13.79 23.61 5.10
N GLY A 132 -13.44 24.89 4.87
CA GLY A 132 -12.06 25.37 4.84
C GLY A 132 -11.29 24.91 6.05
N TYR A 133 -10.46 23.88 5.86
CA TYR A 133 -9.58 23.38 6.88
C TYR A 133 -8.60 24.48 7.27
N ASP A 134 -8.78 25.08 8.45
CA ASP A 134 -7.83 26.02 9.03
C ASP A 134 -7.28 25.42 10.34
N ASP A 135 -6.04 24.96 10.26
CA ASP A 135 -5.32 24.30 11.35
C ASP A 135 -3.82 24.44 11.07
N ALA A 136 -3.32 25.64 11.33
CA ALA A 136 -1.93 26.00 11.09
C ALA A 136 -0.95 25.06 11.83
N GLN A 137 -1.36 24.48 12.97
CA GLN A 137 -0.55 23.53 13.73
C GLN A 137 -0.30 22.22 12.96
N HIS A 138 -1.25 21.80 12.13
CA HIS A 138 -1.16 20.60 11.30
C HIS A 138 -1.01 20.93 9.81
N GLY A 139 -0.52 22.13 9.50
CA GLY A 139 -0.15 22.53 8.14
C GLY A 139 -1.32 22.90 7.24
N TRP A 140 -2.50 23.22 7.78
CA TRP A 140 -3.65 23.67 7.00
C TRP A 140 -3.89 25.16 7.18
N VAL A 141 -3.93 25.94 6.10
CA VAL A 141 -4.25 27.37 6.12
C VAL A 141 -5.20 27.67 4.97
N ALA A 142 -6.34 28.30 5.27
CA ALA A 142 -7.37 28.64 4.28
C ALA A 142 -7.84 27.46 3.41
N GLY A 143 -7.89 26.24 3.97
CA GLY A 143 -8.28 25.02 3.24
C GLY A 143 -7.17 24.35 2.44
N PHE A 144 -5.99 24.96 2.35
CA PHE A 144 -4.84 24.41 1.63
C PHE A 144 -3.78 23.84 2.57
N ARG A 145 -3.06 22.82 2.10
CA ARG A 145 -1.92 22.26 2.82
C ARG A 145 -0.67 23.10 2.57
N HIS A 146 -0.16 23.73 3.62
CA HIS A 146 1.06 24.54 3.63
C HIS A 146 2.27 23.84 4.26
N ALA A 147 2.04 22.82 5.10
CA ALA A 147 3.12 22.04 5.70
C ALA A 147 2.87 20.54 5.56
N ALA A 148 3.95 19.80 5.35
CA ALA A 148 3.93 18.36 5.23
C ALA A 148 3.75 17.67 6.60
N PRO A 149 3.02 16.53 6.66
CA PRO A 149 2.93 15.73 7.87
C PRO A 149 4.26 15.09 8.23
N PRO A 150 4.67 15.06 9.51
CA PRO A 150 5.88 14.38 9.92
C PRO A 150 5.78 12.88 9.64
N ARG A 151 6.92 12.22 9.36
CA ARG A 151 6.99 10.78 9.03
C ARG A 151 6.17 9.89 9.98
N ARG A 152 6.26 10.12 11.29
CA ARG A 152 5.46 9.38 12.29
C ARG A 152 3.94 9.47 12.10
N ALA A 153 3.43 10.62 11.66
CA ALA A 153 2.00 10.78 11.38
C ALA A 153 1.61 10.00 10.11
N PHE A 154 2.51 9.92 9.14
CA PHE A 154 2.36 9.12 7.94
C PHE A 154 2.36 7.62 8.25
N ASP A 155 3.41 7.12 8.93
CA ASP A 155 3.57 5.71 9.30
C ASP A 155 2.37 5.21 10.12
N LYS A 156 1.87 6.03 11.06
CA LYS A 156 0.72 5.67 11.90
C LYS A 156 -0.54 5.32 11.09
N ILE A 157 -0.71 5.95 9.94
CA ILE A 157 -1.91 5.85 9.10
C ILE A 157 -1.71 4.87 7.94
N PHE A 158 -0.55 4.87 7.30
CA PHE A 158 -0.29 4.11 6.07
C PHE A 158 0.54 2.84 6.27
N SER A 159 0.97 2.51 7.50
CA SER A 159 1.69 1.26 7.79
C SER A 159 0.88 0.01 7.43
N GLY A 160 1.57 -1.13 7.38
CA GLY A 160 0.95 -2.43 7.23
C GLY A 160 -0.01 -2.78 8.38
N ILE A 161 -1.08 -3.49 8.05
CA ILE A 161 -2.03 -4.00 9.04
C ILE A 161 -1.37 -5.12 9.87
N MET A 162 -1.44 -4.97 11.20
CA MET A 162 -0.80 -5.86 12.19
C MET A 162 0.73 -5.99 12.01
N GLU A 163 1.40 -4.99 11.41
CA GLU A 163 2.85 -5.00 11.25
C GLU A 163 3.59 -4.95 12.60
N GLN A 164 3.08 -4.14 13.53
CA GLN A 164 3.47 -4.13 14.95
C GLN A 164 2.45 -4.89 15.80
N GLY A 165 1.95 -6.00 15.26
CA GLY A 165 0.85 -6.77 15.82
C GLY A 165 1.23 -7.62 17.05
N PRO A 166 0.32 -8.48 17.53
CA PRO A 166 0.59 -9.38 18.65
C PRO A 166 1.64 -10.47 18.33
N PHE A 167 2.12 -10.53 17.10
CA PHE A 167 2.93 -11.61 16.57
C PHE A 167 4.42 -11.31 16.76
N ARG A 168 5.19 -12.34 17.12
CA ARG A 168 6.64 -12.21 17.33
C ARG A 168 7.39 -11.94 16.03
N ASN A 169 6.85 -12.43 14.92
CA ASN A 169 7.40 -12.30 13.57
C ASN A 169 6.31 -12.62 12.52
N TYR A 170 6.63 -12.44 11.24
CA TYR A 170 5.73 -12.75 10.12
C TYR A 170 5.28 -14.21 10.08
N VAL A 171 6.16 -15.16 10.42
CA VAL A 171 5.82 -16.60 10.44
C VAL A 171 4.69 -16.87 11.42
N SER A 172 4.80 -16.40 12.66
CA SER A 172 3.75 -16.56 13.68
C SER A 172 2.44 -15.86 13.31
N LYS A 173 2.50 -14.76 12.54
CA LYS A 173 1.31 -14.09 12.00
C LYS A 173 0.62 -14.97 10.95
N PHE A 174 1.39 -15.58 10.05
CA PHE A 174 0.87 -16.45 9.01
C PHE A 174 0.32 -17.76 9.57
N GLU A 175 1.00 -18.38 10.52
CA GLU A 175 0.49 -19.54 11.26
C GLU A 175 -0.84 -19.24 11.95
N TRP A 176 -1.01 -18.04 12.51
CA TRP A 176 -2.28 -17.61 13.09
C TRP A 176 -3.38 -17.47 12.02
N TRP A 177 -3.10 -16.83 10.88
CA TRP A 177 -4.06 -16.78 9.77
C TRP A 177 -4.46 -18.17 9.28
N ASP A 178 -3.48 -19.09 9.22
CA ASP A 178 -3.68 -20.46 8.78
C ASP A 178 -4.48 -21.32 9.78
N GLN A 179 -4.66 -20.85 11.02
CA GLN A 179 -5.50 -21.50 12.03
C GLN A 179 -6.95 -20.99 12.01
N LEU A 180 -7.23 -19.87 11.35
CA LEU A 180 -8.59 -19.35 11.26
C LEU A 180 -9.51 -20.34 10.50
N PRO A 181 -10.80 -20.44 10.90
CA PRO A 181 -11.73 -21.35 10.26
C PRO A 181 -12.00 -20.93 8.80
N SER A 182 -12.34 -21.92 7.98
CA SER A 182 -12.78 -21.68 6.61
C SER A 182 -14.16 -21.03 6.58
N VAL A 183 -14.36 -20.04 5.71
CA VAL A 183 -15.57 -19.22 5.63
C VAL A 183 -16.17 -19.32 4.21
N PRO A 184 -16.90 -20.40 3.89
CA PRO A 184 -17.45 -20.62 2.55
C PRO A 184 -18.62 -19.71 2.21
N ALA A 185 -19.25 -19.08 3.20
CA ALA A 185 -20.36 -18.16 2.99
C ALA A 185 -19.96 -16.85 2.27
N VAL A 186 -18.66 -16.50 2.25
CA VAL A 186 -18.15 -15.27 1.63
C VAL A 186 -17.87 -15.51 0.15
N ALA A 187 -18.54 -14.74 -0.71
CA ALA A 187 -18.37 -14.77 -2.15
C ALA A 187 -17.70 -13.51 -2.71
N SER A 188 -17.76 -12.39 -1.99
CA SER A 188 -17.11 -11.13 -2.40
C SER A 188 -16.35 -10.50 -1.23
N LEU A 189 -15.17 -9.96 -1.50
CA LEU A 189 -14.32 -9.28 -0.52
C LEU A 189 -14.04 -7.84 -0.96
N LEU A 190 -14.37 -6.89 -0.08
CA LEU A 190 -14.16 -5.46 -0.31
C LEU A 190 -13.15 -4.91 0.70
N LEU A 191 -12.00 -4.46 0.18
CA LEU A 191 -10.89 -3.85 0.92
C LEU A 191 -10.59 -2.47 0.33
N ARG A 192 -11.23 -1.43 0.85
CA ARG A 192 -11.29 -0.09 0.22
C ARG A 192 -10.23 0.88 0.74
N GLN A 193 -10.05 2.02 0.07
CA GLN A 193 -9.12 3.11 0.47
C GLN A 193 -9.39 3.69 1.87
N GLN A 194 -10.60 3.50 2.42
CA GLN A 194 -10.88 3.83 3.82
C GLN A 194 -9.96 3.07 4.78
N ASN A 195 -9.53 1.86 4.40
CA ASN A 195 -8.35 1.24 4.98
C ASN A 195 -7.14 2.04 4.57
N ARG A 196 -6.77 2.99 5.43
CA ARG A 196 -5.55 3.77 5.22
C ARG A 196 -4.32 2.87 5.34
N ARG A 197 -4.42 1.86 6.20
CA ARG A 197 -3.43 0.83 6.40
C ARG A 197 -3.52 -0.20 5.29
N ARG A 198 -2.36 -0.64 4.79
CA ARG A 198 -2.27 -1.61 3.71
C ARG A 198 -2.33 -3.04 4.23
N TRP A 199 -3.08 -3.91 3.56
CA TRP A 199 -2.90 -5.35 3.71
C TRP A 199 -1.68 -5.76 2.87
N LYS A 200 -0.62 -6.28 3.52
CA LYS A 200 0.55 -6.78 2.78
C LYS A 200 0.11 -7.96 1.89
N PRO A 201 0.57 -8.05 0.62
CA PRO A 201 0.12 -9.09 -0.30
C PRO A 201 0.22 -10.52 0.24
N ASN A 202 1.28 -10.84 0.99
CA ASN A 202 1.39 -12.13 1.69
C ASN A 202 0.30 -12.34 2.74
N THR A 203 -0.14 -11.30 3.45
CA THR A 203 -1.29 -11.46 4.38
C THR A 203 -2.58 -11.80 3.61
N LEU A 204 -2.75 -11.27 2.40
CA LEU A 204 -3.92 -11.54 1.57
C LEU A 204 -3.96 -12.99 1.09
N THR A 205 -2.82 -13.63 0.78
CA THR A 205 -2.82 -15.05 0.39
C THR A 205 -3.39 -15.95 1.48
N HIS A 206 -2.95 -15.74 2.72
CA HIS A 206 -3.46 -16.49 3.88
C HIS A 206 -4.94 -16.19 4.15
N MET A 207 -5.36 -14.92 4.03
CA MET A 207 -6.78 -14.56 4.13
C MET A 207 -7.62 -15.24 3.03
N PHE A 208 -7.18 -15.19 1.77
CA PHE A 208 -7.91 -15.76 0.63
C PHE A 208 -8.00 -17.28 0.73
N ALA A 209 -6.98 -17.93 1.30
CA ALA A 209 -7.01 -19.36 1.60
C ALA A 209 -8.12 -19.77 2.59
N ARG A 210 -8.73 -18.82 3.30
CA ARG A 210 -9.89 -19.06 4.19
C ARG A 210 -11.24 -18.76 3.54
N LEU A 211 -11.25 -18.26 2.31
CA LEU A 211 -12.47 -17.87 1.57
C LEU A 211 -12.63 -18.76 0.32
N PRO A 212 -12.98 -20.06 0.48
CA PRO A 212 -12.90 -21.04 -0.61
C PRO A 212 -13.88 -20.78 -1.76
N ARG A 213 -14.91 -19.96 -1.54
CA ARG A 213 -15.95 -19.61 -2.51
C ARG A 213 -15.82 -18.20 -3.08
N LEU A 214 -14.68 -17.55 -2.85
CA LEU A 214 -14.45 -16.18 -3.29
C LEU A 214 -14.53 -16.07 -4.82
N GLN A 215 -15.48 -15.27 -5.28
CA GLN A 215 -15.77 -15.00 -6.70
C GLN A 215 -15.39 -13.58 -7.10
N GLU A 216 -15.39 -12.63 -6.17
CA GLU A 216 -15.07 -11.24 -6.41
C GLU A 216 -14.13 -10.67 -5.35
N ILE A 217 -13.12 -9.92 -5.80
CA ILE A 217 -12.24 -9.13 -4.95
C ILE A 217 -12.20 -7.71 -5.48
N HIS A 218 -12.43 -6.75 -4.59
CA HIS A 218 -12.16 -5.35 -4.82
C HIS A 218 -11.16 -4.86 -3.78
N TYR A 219 -9.94 -4.58 -4.21
CA TYR A 219 -8.84 -4.18 -3.34
C TYR A 219 -8.25 -2.84 -3.75
N GLU A 220 -8.18 -1.90 -2.81
CA GLU A 220 -7.68 -0.56 -3.07
C GLU A 220 -6.54 -0.23 -2.09
N PRO A 221 -5.33 -0.78 -2.30
CA PRO A 221 -4.17 -0.44 -1.48
C PRO A 221 -3.70 0.99 -1.68
N TRP A 222 -2.98 1.50 -0.68
CA TRP A 222 -2.06 2.62 -0.88
C TRP A 222 -0.74 2.08 -1.44
N GLY A 223 -0.13 2.82 -2.37
CA GLY A 223 1.22 2.51 -2.86
C GLY A 223 2.25 2.53 -1.74
N GLU A 224 3.30 1.72 -1.87
CA GLU A 224 4.46 1.76 -0.97
C GLU A 224 5.39 2.90 -1.40
N TRP A 225 5.97 3.62 -0.44
CA TRP A 225 6.68 4.89 -0.70
C TRP A 225 8.19 4.80 -0.45
N GLU A 226 8.63 3.80 0.31
CA GLU A 226 10.03 3.58 0.64
C GLU A 226 10.63 2.49 -0.25
N SER A 227 11.79 2.74 -0.86
CA SER A 227 12.39 1.83 -1.84
C SER A 227 12.61 0.40 -1.33
N GLU A 228 13.07 0.23 -0.09
CA GLU A 228 13.23 -1.09 0.54
C GLU A 228 11.88 -1.80 0.75
N GLY A 229 10.86 -1.04 1.18
CA GLY A 229 9.50 -1.57 1.33
C GLY A 229 8.87 -1.92 -0.02
N MET A 230 9.18 -1.16 -1.08
CA MET A 230 8.63 -1.38 -2.43
C MET A 230 9.09 -2.72 -2.99
N GLN A 231 10.39 -3.03 -2.94
CA GLN A 231 10.92 -4.29 -3.47
C GLN A 231 10.29 -5.50 -2.78
N MET A 232 10.25 -5.48 -1.44
CA MET A 232 9.57 -6.54 -0.68
C MET A 232 8.10 -6.66 -1.12
N THR A 233 7.40 -5.54 -1.18
CA THR A 233 5.98 -5.51 -1.57
C THR A 233 5.74 -6.06 -2.98
N GLU A 234 6.66 -5.85 -3.91
CA GLU A 234 6.61 -6.37 -5.28
C GLU A 234 6.81 -7.89 -5.31
N GLU A 235 7.78 -8.41 -4.57
CA GLU A 235 7.98 -9.85 -4.39
C GLU A 235 6.74 -10.53 -3.77
N GLU A 236 6.17 -9.94 -2.72
CA GLU A 236 4.93 -10.44 -2.11
C GLU A 236 3.75 -10.36 -3.09
N SER A 237 3.69 -9.33 -3.94
CA SER A 237 2.64 -9.19 -4.95
C SER A 237 2.73 -10.29 -6.00
N GLN A 238 3.95 -10.64 -6.46
CA GLN A 238 4.14 -11.77 -7.35
C GLN A 238 3.60 -13.07 -6.75
N TYR A 239 3.91 -13.32 -5.47
CA TYR A 239 3.40 -14.48 -4.73
C TYR A 239 1.87 -14.48 -4.64
N LEU A 240 1.26 -13.31 -4.35
CA LEU A 240 -0.20 -13.16 -4.29
C LEU A 240 -0.89 -13.54 -5.61
N PHE A 241 -0.39 -13.04 -6.75
CA PHE A 241 -1.02 -13.34 -8.04
C PHE A 241 -0.75 -14.78 -8.48
N ASP A 242 0.41 -15.37 -8.15
CA ASP A 242 0.62 -16.82 -8.35
C ASP A 242 -0.35 -17.65 -7.51
N PHE A 243 -0.58 -17.24 -6.26
CA PHE A 243 -1.54 -17.88 -5.37
C PHE A 243 -2.97 -17.81 -5.93
N ILE A 244 -3.42 -16.64 -6.37
CA ILE A 244 -4.75 -16.46 -6.98
C ILE A 244 -4.92 -17.39 -8.19
N ARG A 245 -3.91 -17.43 -9.07
CA ARG A 245 -3.88 -18.27 -10.26
C ARG A 245 -3.98 -19.77 -9.93
N ARG A 246 -3.36 -20.22 -8.84
CA ARG A 246 -3.32 -21.65 -8.49
C ARG A 246 -4.49 -22.12 -7.63
N PHE A 247 -4.96 -21.28 -6.71
CA PHE A 247 -5.82 -21.71 -5.61
C PHE A 247 -7.20 -21.04 -5.60
N ASN A 248 -7.36 -19.85 -6.19
CA ASN A 248 -8.66 -19.17 -6.26
C ASN A 248 -9.37 -19.44 -7.60
N ILE A 249 -9.59 -20.72 -7.90
CA ILE A 249 -10.18 -21.18 -9.18
C ILE A 249 -11.63 -20.72 -9.42
N HIS A 250 -12.32 -20.25 -8.37
CA HIS A 250 -13.68 -19.73 -8.47
C HIS A 250 -13.73 -18.20 -8.62
N LEU A 251 -12.58 -17.52 -8.55
CA LEU A 251 -12.50 -16.08 -8.69
C LEU A 251 -12.81 -15.69 -10.14
N LYS A 252 -13.79 -14.82 -10.32
CA LYS A 252 -14.24 -14.32 -11.61
C LYS A 252 -13.88 -12.86 -11.81
N ARG A 253 -13.89 -12.06 -10.74
CA ARG A 253 -13.71 -10.62 -10.78
C ARG A 253 -12.61 -10.19 -9.81
N LEU A 254 -11.61 -9.51 -10.33
CA LEU A 254 -10.53 -8.93 -9.53
C LEU A 254 -10.34 -7.48 -9.94
N VAL A 255 -10.54 -6.57 -8.99
CA VAL A 255 -10.25 -5.14 -9.18
C VAL A 255 -9.21 -4.75 -8.14
N VAL A 256 -8.05 -4.28 -8.60
CA VAL A 256 -6.99 -3.74 -7.77
C VAL A 256 -6.67 -2.31 -8.18
N PHE A 257 -6.80 -1.37 -7.26
CA PHE A 257 -6.50 0.04 -7.46
C PHE A 257 -5.42 0.50 -6.49
N GLU A 258 -4.17 0.53 -6.92
CA GLU A 258 -3.08 1.07 -6.11
C GLU A 258 -3.13 2.59 -6.15
N ASN A 259 -3.41 3.23 -5.01
CA ASN A 259 -3.49 4.67 -4.93
C ASN A 259 -2.11 5.28 -4.72
N LEU A 260 -1.62 5.91 -5.78
CA LEU A 260 -0.42 6.73 -5.81
C LEU A 260 -0.82 8.19 -5.63
N ASN A 261 -1.11 8.62 -4.40
CA ASN A 261 -1.34 10.04 -4.13
C ASN A 261 -0.06 10.84 -4.43
N GLN A 262 -0.04 11.54 -5.57
CA GLN A 262 1.12 12.27 -6.11
C GLN A 262 1.70 13.33 -5.16
N LEU A 263 0.96 13.75 -4.13
CA LEU A 263 1.46 14.69 -3.12
C LEU A 263 2.36 14.02 -2.08
N TYR A 264 2.16 12.75 -1.77
CA TYR A 264 2.91 12.03 -0.74
C TYR A 264 4.37 11.70 -1.07
N PRO A 265 4.76 11.29 -2.29
CA PRO A 265 6.16 11.03 -2.60
C PRO A 265 6.96 12.34 -2.58
N ALA A 266 6.40 13.43 -3.13
CA ALA A 266 7.00 14.77 -3.06
C ALA A 266 7.20 15.22 -1.59
N ILE A 267 6.17 15.02 -0.75
CA ILE A 267 6.23 15.28 0.70
C ILE A 267 7.32 14.44 1.39
N LEU A 268 7.41 13.13 1.11
CA LEU A 268 8.38 12.24 1.74
C LEU A 268 9.81 12.53 1.27
N GLN A 269 9.99 12.88 0.00
CA GLN A 269 11.27 13.29 -0.58
C GLN A 269 11.79 14.59 0.04
N TRP A 270 10.91 15.56 0.31
CA TRP A 270 11.26 16.77 1.08
C TRP A 270 11.86 16.44 2.45
N PHE A 271 11.34 15.43 3.15
CA PHE A 271 11.88 15.01 4.45
C PHE A 271 13.23 14.27 4.36
N HIS A 272 13.47 13.54 3.27
CA HIS A 272 14.65 12.69 3.16
C HIS A 272 15.89 13.45 2.68
N LEU A 273 15.72 14.47 1.83
CA LEU A 273 16.83 15.16 1.18
C LEU A 273 16.88 16.68 1.44
N GLY A 274 15.81 17.29 2.00
CA GLY A 274 15.79 18.74 2.23
C GLY A 274 15.88 19.60 0.96
N VAL A 275 15.68 19.00 -0.21
CA VAL A 275 15.75 19.67 -1.52
C VAL A 275 14.36 19.72 -2.14
N ASP A 276 13.98 20.90 -2.62
CA ASP A 276 12.78 21.11 -3.42
C ASP A 276 12.99 20.50 -4.81
N THR A 277 12.42 19.32 -5.03
CA THR A 277 12.44 18.62 -6.33
C THR A 277 11.04 18.66 -6.92
N ALA A 278 10.50 19.86 -7.09
CA ALA A 278 9.19 20.10 -7.71
C ALA A 278 9.04 19.52 -9.13
N ASP A 279 10.12 19.03 -9.75
CA ASP A 279 10.17 18.47 -11.10
C ASP A 279 10.46 16.96 -11.19
N VAL A 280 10.69 16.26 -10.07
CA VAL A 280 10.87 14.79 -10.12
C VAL A 280 9.52 14.15 -9.85
N ASP A 281 8.66 14.14 -10.87
CA ASP A 281 7.63 13.12 -11.01
C ASP A 281 8.35 11.77 -10.99
N SER A 282 8.59 11.17 -9.81
CA SER A 282 9.03 9.78 -9.74
C SER A 282 7.82 8.93 -10.14
N ILE A 283 7.56 8.85 -11.43
CA ILE A 283 6.59 7.92 -11.99
C ILE A 283 7.09 6.54 -11.56
N ARG A 284 6.45 5.96 -10.54
CA ARG A 284 6.70 4.58 -10.11
C ARG A 284 6.54 3.73 -11.35
N ASN A 285 7.62 3.11 -11.81
CA ASN A 285 7.57 2.14 -12.89
C ASN A 285 7.31 0.77 -12.24
N PRO A 286 6.12 0.17 -12.42
CA PRO A 286 5.82 -1.10 -11.77
C PRO A 286 6.75 -2.21 -12.24
N ASP A 287 7.15 -3.10 -11.33
CA ASP A 287 8.00 -4.25 -11.65
C ASP A 287 7.36 -5.10 -12.77
N PRO A 288 8.07 -5.34 -13.89
CA PRO A 288 7.61 -6.21 -14.97
C PRO A 288 7.15 -7.60 -14.49
N ALA A 289 7.76 -8.13 -13.42
CA ALA A 289 7.42 -9.43 -12.85
C ALA A 289 6.02 -9.43 -12.23
N VAL A 290 5.61 -8.36 -11.55
CA VAL A 290 4.24 -8.21 -11.06
C VAL A 290 3.27 -8.18 -12.23
N GLY A 291 3.57 -7.40 -13.29
CA GLY A 291 2.75 -7.34 -14.49
C GLY A 291 2.54 -8.71 -15.16
N ARG A 292 3.60 -9.52 -15.25
CA ARG A 292 3.52 -10.91 -15.74
C ARG A 292 2.61 -11.77 -14.88
N MET A 293 2.74 -11.70 -13.55
CA MET A 293 1.93 -12.52 -12.66
C MET A 293 0.46 -12.13 -12.69
N VAL A 294 0.13 -10.84 -12.80
CA VAL A 294 -1.24 -10.36 -12.98
C VAL A 294 -1.82 -10.86 -14.31
N ALA A 295 -1.05 -10.82 -15.39
CA ALA A 295 -1.46 -11.33 -16.69
C ALA A 295 -1.78 -12.83 -16.65
N LEU A 296 -0.89 -13.64 -16.05
CA LEU A 296 -1.12 -15.08 -15.90
C LEU A 296 -2.33 -15.38 -15.01
N ALA A 297 -2.54 -14.62 -13.93
CA ALA A 297 -3.71 -14.76 -13.07
C ALA A 297 -5.01 -14.33 -13.79
N SER A 298 -4.93 -13.41 -14.76
CA SER A 298 -6.09 -12.91 -15.49
C SER A 298 -6.74 -13.92 -16.42
N LEU A 299 -6.01 -14.94 -16.87
CA LEU A 299 -6.47 -15.94 -17.84
C LEU A 299 -7.71 -16.74 -17.40
N GLN A 300 -7.95 -16.83 -16.09
CA GLN A 300 -9.11 -17.52 -15.51
C GLN A 300 -10.25 -16.57 -15.10
N LEU A 301 -10.04 -15.26 -15.20
CA LEU A 301 -10.99 -14.25 -14.75
C LEU A 301 -11.97 -13.86 -15.88
N GLU A 302 -13.20 -13.50 -15.48
CA GLU A 302 -14.18 -12.84 -16.34
C GLU A 302 -13.96 -11.32 -16.39
N HIS A 303 -13.39 -10.75 -15.32
CA HIS A 303 -13.11 -9.32 -15.23
C HIS A 303 -11.83 -9.04 -14.42
N LEU A 304 -10.93 -8.26 -15.00
CA LEU A 304 -9.75 -7.72 -14.34
C LEU A 304 -9.75 -6.19 -14.46
N GLY A 305 -9.56 -5.51 -13.32
CA GLY A 305 -9.10 -4.13 -13.28
C GLY A 305 -7.79 -4.06 -12.49
N ALA A 306 -6.72 -3.53 -13.08
CA ALA A 306 -5.44 -3.35 -12.41
C ALA A 306 -4.93 -1.93 -12.68
N SER A 307 -5.10 -1.03 -11.71
CA SER A 307 -4.74 0.38 -11.86
C SER A 307 -3.49 0.70 -11.04
N PHE A 308 -2.49 1.31 -11.70
CA PHE A 308 -1.21 1.77 -11.13
C PHE A 308 -0.28 0.70 -10.52
N LEU A 309 -0.74 -0.54 -10.36
CA LEU A 309 0.06 -1.68 -9.93
C LEU A 309 0.86 -2.33 -11.07
N VAL A 310 0.46 -2.10 -12.33
CA VAL A 310 0.97 -2.82 -13.49
C VAL A 310 1.20 -1.85 -14.66
N ASN A 311 2.30 -2.04 -15.38
CA ASN A 311 2.50 -1.43 -16.68
C ASN A 311 1.83 -2.26 -17.78
N ALA A 312 1.00 -1.62 -18.61
CA ALA A 312 0.26 -2.28 -19.68
C ALA A 312 1.16 -3.00 -20.70
N SER A 313 2.36 -2.48 -21.01
CA SER A 313 3.30 -3.14 -21.93
C SER A 313 3.75 -4.50 -21.38
N HIS A 314 4.17 -4.52 -20.11
CA HIS A 314 4.61 -5.75 -19.43
C HIS A 314 3.48 -6.75 -19.23
N PHE A 315 2.26 -6.28 -18.96
CA PHE A 315 1.07 -7.13 -18.87
C PHE A 315 0.77 -7.82 -20.21
N CYS A 316 0.69 -7.04 -21.30
CA CYS A 316 0.35 -7.57 -22.62
C CYS A 316 1.42 -8.54 -23.13
N ALA A 317 2.71 -8.20 -22.97
CA ALA A 317 3.84 -9.03 -23.36
C ALA A 317 3.90 -10.39 -22.62
N ALA A 318 3.27 -10.48 -21.44
CA ALA A 318 3.25 -11.73 -20.67
C ALA A 318 2.28 -12.78 -21.23
N ILE A 319 1.22 -12.33 -21.93
CA ILE A 319 0.22 -13.23 -22.51
C ILE A 319 0.76 -13.90 -23.78
N GLU A 320 1.64 -13.22 -24.52
CA GLU A 320 2.30 -13.77 -25.71
C GLU A 320 3.81 -13.44 -25.74
N PRO A 321 4.68 -14.33 -25.22
CA PRO A 321 6.12 -14.09 -25.15
C PRO A 321 6.85 -14.20 -26.49
N SER A 322 6.23 -14.81 -27.52
CA SER A 322 6.88 -15.02 -28.83
C SER A 322 6.75 -13.81 -29.77
N TRP A 323 6.02 -12.78 -29.34
CA TRP A 323 5.86 -11.54 -30.09
C TRP A 323 7.10 -10.65 -29.95
N GLU A 324 7.83 -10.46 -31.06
CA GLU A 324 8.84 -9.42 -31.17
C GLU A 324 8.14 -8.07 -31.43
N PRO A 325 8.46 -6.99 -30.67
CA PRO A 325 7.95 -5.66 -30.97
C PRO A 325 8.31 -5.28 -32.41
N VAL A 326 7.35 -4.77 -33.18
CA VAL A 326 7.65 -4.25 -34.52
C VAL A 326 8.50 -2.99 -34.33
N GLU A 327 9.68 -2.93 -34.95
CA GLU A 327 10.66 -1.83 -34.82
C GLU A 327 10.09 -0.44 -35.21
N ASP A 328 8.92 -0.39 -35.83
CA ASP A 328 8.25 0.83 -36.33
C ASP A 328 7.46 1.64 -35.26
N ALA A 329 7.34 1.17 -34.01
CA ALA A 329 6.74 1.98 -32.94
C ALA A 329 7.79 2.94 -32.34
N SER A 330 7.82 4.20 -32.80
CA SER A 330 8.79 5.19 -32.33
C SER A 330 8.47 5.80 -30.94
N ASP A 331 7.27 5.56 -30.38
CA ASP A 331 6.84 6.06 -29.07
C ASP A 331 6.28 4.98 -28.13
N GLU A 332 6.35 5.23 -26.81
CA GLU A 332 5.94 4.27 -25.77
C GLU A 332 4.45 3.86 -25.89
N ILE A 333 3.60 4.77 -26.39
CA ILE A 333 2.17 4.52 -26.58
C ILE A 333 1.97 3.51 -27.71
N GLY A 334 2.65 3.67 -28.84
CA GLY A 334 2.59 2.71 -29.95
C GLY A 334 2.98 1.30 -29.52
N VAL A 335 4.04 1.15 -28.71
CA VAL A 335 4.46 -0.15 -28.16
C VAL A 335 3.36 -0.80 -27.32
N VAL A 336 2.73 -0.04 -26.43
CA VAL A 336 1.62 -0.54 -25.59
C VAL A 336 0.42 -0.95 -26.45
N LEU A 337 0.03 -0.14 -27.44
CA LEU A 337 -1.12 -0.43 -28.29
C LEU A 337 -0.89 -1.62 -29.22
N GLN A 338 0.33 -1.80 -29.73
CA GLN A 338 0.72 -3.00 -30.46
C GLN A 338 0.62 -4.25 -29.59
N ALA A 339 1.16 -4.20 -28.37
CA ALA A 339 1.07 -5.33 -27.44
C ALA A 339 -0.38 -5.63 -27.06
N ALA A 340 -1.21 -4.61 -26.88
CA ALA A 340 -2.64 -4.74 -26.62
C ALA A 340 -3.38 -5.40 -27.79
N ALA A 341 -3.06 -5.02 -29.03
CA ALA A 341 -3.61 -5.65 -30.23
C ALA A 341 -3.23 -7.12 -30.32
N ALA A 342 -1.96 -7.47 -30.05
CA ALA A 342 -1.50 -8.85 -29.99
C ALA A 342 -2.27 -9.65 -28.93
N MET A 343 -2.37 -9.15 -27.71
CA MET A 343 -3.12 -9.78 -26.63
C MET A 343 -4.59 -10.00 -27.01
N ALA A 344 -5.25 -9.02 -27.63
CA ALA A 344 -6.65 -9.16 -28.05
C ALA A 344 -6.85 -10.30 -29.07
N MET A 345 -5.89 -10.54 -29.97
CA MET A 345 -5.95 -11.69 -30.90
C MET A 345 -5.85 -13.05 -30.18
N TRP A 346 -5.11 -13.11 -29.06
CA TRP A 346 -4.94 -14.33 -28.25
C TRP A 346 -6.04 -14.55 -27.21
N MET A 347 -6.88 -13.55 -26.96
CA MET A 347 -8.01 -13.61 -26.04
C MET A 347 -9.34 -13.61 -26.80
N PRO A 348 -9.77 -14.73 -27.43
CA PRO A 348 -10.94 -14.77 -28.32
C PRO A 348 -12.28 -14.49 -27.62
N ARG A 349 -12.31 -14.49 -26.28
CA ARG A 349 -13.49 -14.16 -25.47
C ARG A 349 -13.46 -12.71 -24.94
N LEU A 350 -12.46 -11.92 -25.29
CA LEU A 350 -12.30 -10.55 -24.82
C LEU A 350 -13.36 -9.64 -25.46
N GLU A 351 -14.26 -9.12 -24.63
CA GLU A 351 -15.31 -8.20 -25.06
C GLU A 351 -14.89 -6.74 -24.96
N THR A 352 -14.11 -6.40 -23.93
CA THR A 352 -13.71 -5.03 -23.65
C THR A 352 -12.31 -5.03 -23.06
N MET A 353 -11.46 -4.15 -23.57
CA MET A 353 -10.15 -3.84 -23.01
C MET A 353 -10.00 -2.34 -22.92
N GLU A 354 -9.63 -1.86 -21.73
CA GLU A 354 -9.40 -0.43 -21.47
C GLU A 354 -8.00 -0.26 -20.89
N ILE A 355 -7.15 0.48 -21.62
CA ILE A 355 -5.82 0.88 -21.16
C ILE A 355 -5.90 2.37 -20.91
N TRP A 356 -5.68 2.78 -19.66
CA TRP A 356 -5.86 4.17 -19.27
C TRP A 356 -4.73 4.65 -18.37
N ASN A 357 -4.54 5.96 -18.37
CA ASN A 357 -3.66 6.64 -17.43
C ASN A 357 -4.25 8.02 -17.11
N GLY A 358 -4.01 8.49 -15.88
CA GLY A 358 -4.45 9.78 -15.39
C GLY A 358 -3.47 10.34 -14.38
N ARG A 359 -3.08 11.60 -14.54
CA ARG A 359 -2.30 12.39 -13.58
C ARG A 359 -2.57 13.88 -13.78
N LYS A 360 -1.96 14.73 -12.95
CA LYS A 360 -2.06 16.18 -13.13
C LYS A 360 -1.73 16.57 -14.58
N GLY A 361 -2.70 17.23 -15.24
CA GLY A 361 -2.57 17.70 -16.61
C GLY A 361 -2.67 16.65 -17.72
N LEU A 362 -2.66 15.35 -17.43
CA LEU A 362 -2.64 14.28 -18.43
C LEU A 362 -3.70 13.22 -18.13
N ALA A 363 -4.53 12.90 -19.11
CA ALA A 363 -5.40 11.74 -19.05
C ALA A 363 -5.67 11.20 -20.45
N ALA A 364 -5.66 9.87 -20.55
CA ALA A 364 -5.98 9.16 -21.77
C ALA A 364 -6.61 7.80 -21.44
N VAL A 365 -7.53 7.36 -22.29
CA VAL A 365 -8.00 5.98 -22.36
C VAL A 365 -8.02 5.53 -23.81
N PHE A 366 -7.44 4.36 -24.03
CA PHE A 366 -7.66 3.53 -25.19
C PHE A 366 -8.66 2.45 -24.82
N GLN A 367 -9.70 2.31 -25.63
CA GLN A 367 -10.75 1.33 -25.43
C GLN A 367 -10.88 0.48 -26.69
N TYR A 368 -10.86 -0.84 -26.53
CA TYR A 368 -11.23 -1.84 -27.53
C TYR A 368 -12.52 -2.52 -27.08
N GLN A 369 -13.50 -2.64 -27.97
CA GLN A 369 -14.77 -3.32 -27.71
C GLN A 369 -15.15 -4.21 -28.89
N THR A 370 -15.63 -5.43 -28.62
CA THR A 370 -16.19 -6.31 -29.64
C THR A 370 -17.69 -6.50 -29.48
N LEU A 371 -18.42 -6.35 -30.57
CA LEU A 371 -19.84 -6.67 -30.61
C LEU A 371 -20.00 -8.13 -31.04
N ARG A 372 -20.40 -9.01 -30.10
CA ARG A 372 -20.59 -10.45 -30.33
C ARG A 372 -21.44 -10.79 -31.56
N ASN A 373 -22.36 -9.90 -31.94
CA ASN A 373 -23.33 -10.16 -33.01
C ASN A 373 -22.82 -9.79 -34.41
N THR A 374 -21.78 -8.96 -34.53
CA THR A 374 -21.32 -8.42 -35.83
C THR A 374 -19.88 -8.76 -36.18
N GLN A 375 -19.13 -9.40 -35.27
CA GLN A 375 -17.67 -9.59 -35.38
C GLN A 375 -16.90 -8.29 -35.66
N GLN A 376 -17.53 -7.14 -35.38
CA GLN A 376 -16.93 -5.84 -35.57
C GLN A 376 -16.31 -5.41 -34.24
N ALA A 377 -15.03 -5.08 -34.28
CA ALA A 377 -14.34 -4.42 -33.19
C ALA A 377 -14.43 -2.90 -33.39
N THR A 378 -14.70 -2.17 -32.32
CA THR A 378 -14.64 -0.72 -32.28
C THR A 378 -13.54 -0.31 -31.32
N ILE A 379 -12.83 0.74 -31.70
CA ILE A 379 -11.83 1.36 -30.84
C ILE A 379 -12.19 2.80 -30.60
N THR A 380 -11.97 3.24 -29.37
CA THR A 380 -12.09 4.64 -29.01
C THR A 380 -10.82 5.12 -28.32
N TRP A 381 -10.30 6.25 -28.80
CA TRP A 381 -9.28 7.03 -28.09
C TRP A 381 -9.94 8.26 -27.49
N ARG A 382 -9.84 8.41 -26.15
CA ARG A 382 -10.23 9.65 -25.46
C ARG A 382 -9.02 10.19 -24.72
N ALA A 383 -8.51 11.34 -25.13
CA ALA A 383 -7.40 12.00 -24.44
C ALA A 383 -7.42 13.51 -24.64
N ARG A 384 -6.52 14.22 -23.95
CA ARG A 384 -6.33 15.67 -24.15
C ARG A 384 -5.60 16.03 -25.44
N TRP A 385 -4.97 15.05 -26.09
CA TRP A 385 -4.24 15.22 -27.35
C TRP A 385 -4.75 14.22 -28.39
N GLU A 386 -4.57 14.59 -29.66
CA GLU A 386 -4.79 13.66 -30.76
C GLU A 386 -3.68 12.61 -30.79
N LEU A 387 -4.07 11.37 -31.01
CA LEU A 387 -3.11 10.27 -31.11
C LEU A 387 -2.50 10.26 -32.52
N ASN A 388 -1.29 10.80 -32.65
CA ASN A 388 -0.52 10.76 -33.90
C ASN A 388 0.12 9.37 -34.08
N MET A 389 -0.66 8.40 -34.56
CA MET A 389 -0.10 7.09 -34.92
C MET A 389 0.41 7.07 -36.36
N GLU A 390 1.45 6.28 -36.64
CA GLU A 390 1.88 6.01 -38.01
C GLU A 390 0.80 5.22 -38.77
N ARG A 391 0.70 5.48 -40.09
CA ARG A 391 -0.37 4.96 -40.97
C ARG A 391 -0.47 3.43 -41.00
N GLY A 392 0.57 2.71 -40.55
CA GLY A 392 0.58 1.25 -40.41
C GLY A 392 -0.38 0.72 -39.34
N LEU A 393 -0.53 1.44 -38.21
CA LEU A 393 -1.47 1.08 -37.14
C LEU A 393 -2.91 1.50 -37.47
N ILE A 394 -3.09 2.58 -38.25
CA ILE A 394 -4.37 3.29 -38.44
C ILE A 394 -5.41 2.52 -39.27
N ARG A 395 -5.04 1.48 -40.03
CA ARG A 395 -5.98 0.81 -40.96
C ARG A 395 -7.17 0.06 -40.31
N ALA A 396 -7.35 0.10 -38.98
CA ALA A 396 -8.45 -0.61 -38.32
C ALA A 396 -9.19 0.12 -37.16
N TRP A 397 -9.01 1.44 -36.94
CA TRP A 397 -9.43 2.04 -35.67
C TRP A 397 -10.20 3.37 -35.89
N GLU A 398 -11.53 3.35 -35.72
CA GLU A 398 -12.44 4.48 -35.96
C GLU A 398 -13.15 4.96 -34.68
N ALA A 399 -12.57 5.95 -33.98
CA ALA A 399 -13.24 7.01 -33.19
C ALA A 399 -12.20 7.72 -32.31
N VAL A 400 -12.00 9.02 -32.54
CA VAL A 400 -11.14 9.89 -31.73
C VAL A 400 -12.00 10.98 -31.10
N GLU A 401 -11.99 11.07 -29.76
CA GLU A 401 -12.68 12.11 -28.99
C GLU A 401 -11.64 12.92 -28.21
N GLN A 402 -11.53 14.22 -28.49
CA GLN A 402 -10.68 15.11 -27.72
C GLN A 402 -11.41 15.55 -26.45
N LEU A 403 -10.76 15.36 -25.31
CA LEU A 403 -11.31 15.73 -24.02
C LEU A 403 -11.03 17.20 -23.70
N ASP A 404 -12.07 18.03 -23.62
CA ASP A 404 -11.98 19.40 -23.11
C ASP A 404 -11.93 19.39 -21.57
N ILE A 405 -10.73 19.31 -21.01
CA ILE A 405 -10.57 19.23 -19.56
C ILE A 405 -9.46 20.17 -19.09
N SER A 406 -9.83 21.40 -18.75
CA SER A 406 -8.92 22.41 -18.17
C SER A 406 -8.61 22.19 -16.68
N ALA A 407 -9.03 21.07 -16.08
CA ALA A 407 -9.00 20.90 -14.62
C ALA A 407 -8.58 19.51 -14.07
N ILE A 408 -7.86 18.65 -14.80
CA ILE A 408 -7.33 17.39 -14.23
C ILE A 408 -6.17 17.72 -13.29
N LYS A 409 -6.39 17.66 -11.97
CA LYS A 409 -5.35 17.89 -10.95
C LYS A 409 -4.77 16.58 -10.42
N SER A 410 -5.51 15.47 -10.50
CA SER A 410 -5.06 14.15 -10.06
C SER A 410 -5.57 13.00 -10.96
N HIS A 411 -5.10 11.79 -10.71
CA HIS A 411 -5.70 10.57 -11.27
C HIS A 411 -7.16 10.37 -10.86
N GLY A 412 -7.55 10.86 -9.68
CA GLY A 412 -8.95 10.88 -9.23
C GLY A 412 -9.84 11.75 -10.12
N ASP A 413 -9.35 12.91 -10.56
CA ASP A 413 -10.09 13.80 -11.48
C ASP A 413 -10.20 13.20 -12.89
N ALA A 414 -9.20 12.42 -13.30
CA ALA A 414 -9.18 11.80 -14.62
C ALA A 414 -10.29 10.75 -14.77
N ILE A 415 -10.57 9.95 -13.73
CA ILE A 415 -11.48 8.78 -13.82
C ILE A 415 -12.89 9.15 -14.34
N PRO A 416 -13.62 10.15 -13.77
CA PRO A 416 -14.92 10.55 -14.31
C PRO A 416 -14.84 11.07 -15.74
N CYS A 417 -13.74 11.74 -16.09
CA CYS A 417 -13.57 12.35 -17.41
C CYS A 417 -13.29 11.32 -18.51
N LEU A 418 -12.63 10.21 -18.17
CA LEU A 418 -12.27 9.14 -19.10
C LEU A 418 -13.46 8.26 -19.50
N ARG A 419 -14.56 8.29 -18.72
CA ARG A 419 -15.78 7.49 -18.95
C ARG A 419 -15.48 6.01 -19.15
N LEU A 420 -14.68 5.45 -18.23
CA LEU A 420 -14.35 4.02 -18.22
C LEU A 420 -15.63 3.17 -18.14
N SER A 421 -15.67 2.05 -18.85
CA SER A 421 -16.84 1.18 -18.92
C SER A 421 -17.05 0.39 -17.63
N SER A 422 -15.99 0.22 -16.85
CA SER A 422 -16.00 -0.53 -15.60
C SER A 422 -15.54 0.31 -14.42
N GLN A 423 -16.03 -0.04 -13.24
CA GLN A 423 -15.65 0.62 -12.00
C GLN A 423 -14.23 0.18 -11.59
N VAL A 424 -13.25 1.06 -11.76
CA VAL A 424 -11.86 0.82 -11.35
C VAL A 424 -11.61 1.11 -9.86
N ILE A 425 -12.47 1.91 -9.24
CA ILE A 425 -12.39 2.31 -7.83
C ILE A 425 -13.81 2.59 -7.29
N ARG A 426 -14.07 2.33 -6.00
CA ARG A 426 -15.36 2.60 -5.36
C ARG A 426 -15.66 4.10 -5.34
N PRO A 427 -16.93 4.54 -5.48
CA PRO A 427 -17.29 5.95 -5.53
C PRO A 427 -16.80 6.76 -4.32
N VAL A 428 -16.96 6.22 -3.11
CA VAL A 428 -16.46 6.86 -1.88
C VAL A 428 -14.93 6.99 -1.84
N SER A 429 -14.21 6.00 -2.39
CA SER A 429 -12.75 6.03 -2.48
C SER A 429 -12.28 7.03 -3.54
N LEU A 430 -13.02 7.16 -4.65
CA LEU A 430 -12.79 8.16 -5.69
C LEU A 430 -12.89 9.59 -5.14
N GLN A 431 -13.95 9.89 -4.39
CA GLN A 431 -14.13 11.20 -3.76
C GLN A 431 -12.94 11.59 -2.86
N GLN A 432 -12.28 10.60 -2.21
CA GLN A 432 -11.15 10.85 -1.31
C GLN A 432 -9.84 11.16 -2.04
N ILE A 433 -9.71 10.79 -3.31
CA ILE A 433 -8.49 10.99 -4.12
C ILE A 433 -8.62 12.14 -5.13
N GLN A 434 -9.79 12.78 -5.19
CA GLN A 434 -10.08 13.98 -6.00
C GLN A 434 -9.76 15.30 -5.26
N MET A 435 -9.28 15.24 -4.01
CA MET A 435 -9.04 16.41 -3.14
C MET A 435 -7.62 16.96 -3.24
#